data_AF-A0A7W0V236-F1
#
_entry.id   AF-A0A7W0V236-F1
#
_cell.length_a   1.000
_cell.length_b   1.000
_cell.length_c   1.000
_cell.angle_alpha   90.00
_cell.angle_beta   90.00
_cell.angle_gamma   90.00
#
_symmetry.space_group_name_H-M   'P 1'
#
loop_
_entity.id
_entity.type
_entity.pdbx_description
1 polymer ?
#
loop_
_entity_poly.entity_id
_entity_poly.type
_entity_poly.pdbx_seq_one_letter_code
_entity_poly.pdbx_strand_id
1 'polypeptide(L)'
;MFLLLCVLPILYMLGISFISADGRFSFENYRRLLIDARQRELLMTSTLLGAETALLAMSVGAPFGLLLARTRLPLKRMLRIALVIPLVVPPYVLALAWVSITGSTGFVASWLGRDLLAAWTYSLGAAVRRACVRA
;
A
#
# COMPACT_ATOMS: atom_id res chain seq x y z
N MET A 1 -28.61 -15.65 -7.97
CA MET A 1 -28.80 -14.65 -6.89
C MET A 1 -27.47 -14.11 -6.35
N PHE A 2 -26.54 -14.96 -5.90
CA PHE A 2 -25.22 -14.54 -5.37
C PHE A 2 -24.37 -13.73 -6.37
N LEU A 3 -24.18 -14.24 -7.60
CA LEU A 3 -23.45 -13.52 -8.64
C LEU A 3 -24.09 -12.16 -8.98
N LEU A 4 -25.42 -12.08 -8.94
CA LEU A 4 -26.13 -10.84 -9.20
C LEU A 4 -25.80 -9.78 -8.13
N LEU A 5 -25.84 -10.16 -6.85
CA LEU A 5 -25.49 -9.29 -5.72
C LEU A 5 -24.03 -8.81 -5.78
N CYS A 6 -23.08 -9.64 -6.21
CA CYS A 6 -21.67 -9.25 -6.33
C CYS A 6 -21.38 -8.39 -7.57
N VAL A 7 -22.04 -8.67 -8.70
CA VAL A 7 -21.75 -8.02 -9.99
C VAL A 7 -22.50 -6.69 -10.13
N LEU A 8 -23.69 -6.55 -9.53
CA LEU A 8 -24.50 -5.33 -9.60
C LEU A 8 -23.76 -4.05 -9.17
N PRO A 9 -23.03 -3.97 -8.03
CA PRO A 9 -22.32 -2.76 -7.65
C PRO A 9 -21.16 -2.44 -8.61
N ILE A 10 -20.53 -3.47 -9.18
CA ILE A 10 -19.46 -3.30 -10.17
C ILE A 10 -20.05 -2.69 -11.45
N LEU A 11 -21.17 -3.23 -11.95
CA LEU A 11 -21.87 -2.70 -13.12
C LEU A 11 -22.37 -1.28 -12.88
N TYR A 12 -22.86 -0.97 -11.68
CA TYR A 12 -23.31 0.37 -11.31
C TYR A 12 -22.16 1.37 -11.28
N MET A 13 -21.02 1.02 -10.66
CA MET A 13 -19.78 1.81 -10.70
C MET A 13 -19.29 2.01 -12.14
N LEU A 14 -19.32 0.96 -12.96
CA LEU A 14 -18.91 1.04 -14.36
C LEU A 14 -19.82 2.00 -15.14
N GLY A 15 -21.14 1.93 -14.93
CA GLY A 15 -22.12 2.82 -15.54
C GLY A 15 -21.90 4.28 -15.18
N ILE A 16 -21.66 4.59 -13.90
CA ILE A 16 -21.35 5.95 -13.44
C ILE A 16 -20.03 6.44 -14.02
N SER A 17 -19.04 5.57 -14.21
CA SER A 17 -17.75 5.96 -14.82
C SER A 17 -17.89 6.56 -16.23
N PHE A 18 -18.96 6.21 -16.97
CA PHE A 18 -19.27 6.76 -18.29
C PHE A 18 -20.16 8.01 -18.27
N ILE A 19 -20.70 8.39 -17.10
CA ILE A 19 -21.59 9.53 -16.95
C ILE A 19 -20.79 10.69 -16.35
N SER A 20 -20.75 11.82 -17.06
CA SER A 20 -20.14 13.06 -16.56
C SER A 20 -20.94 13.62 -15.38
N ALA A 21 -20.34 14.54 -14.62
CA ALA A 21 -21.02 15.26 -13.52
C ALA A 21 -22.35 15.93 -13.96
N ASP A 22 -22.48 16.23 -15.27
CA ASP A 22 -23.66 16.87 -15.87
C ASP A 22 -24.73 15.88 -16.36
N GLY A 23 -24.61 14.58 -16.04
CA GLY A 23 -25.60 13.55 -16.42
C GLY A 23 -25.55 13.10 -17.89
N ARG A 24 -24.58 13.60 -18.68
CA ARG A 24 -24.37 13.19 -20.09
C ARG A 24 -23.33 12.07 -20.18
N PHE A 25 -23.52 11.14 -21.10
CA PHE A 25 -22.49 10.16 -21.46
C PHE A 25 -21.24 10.90 -21.97
N SER A 26 -20.12 10.73 -21.28
CA SER A 26 -18.88 11.44 -21.61
C SER A 26 -17.65 10.59 -21.29
N PHE A 27 -16.71 10.57 -22.22
CA PHE A 27 -15.37 9.99 -22.03
C PHE A 27 -14.41 10.96 -21.31
N GLU A 28 -14.88 12.14 -20.91
CA GLU A 28 -14.04 13.16 -20.29
C GLU A 28 -13.42 12.69 -18.98
N ASN A 29 -14.09 11.80 -18.23
CA ASN A 29 -13.54 11.25 -16.99
C ASN A 29 -12.30 10.37 -17.23
N TYR A 30 -12.34 9.55 -18.29
CA TYR A 30 -11.18 8.76 -18.76
C TYR A 30 -10.11 9.65 -19.40
N ARG A 31 -10.51 10.71 -20.11
CA ARG A 31 -9.58 11.68 -20.67
C ARG A 31 -8.84 12.44 -19.57
N ARG A 32 -9.52 12.86 -18.50
CA ARG A 32 -8.90 13.46 -17.30
C ARG A 32 -7.91 12.50 -16.65
N LEU A 33 -8.28 11.23 -16.45
CA LEU A 33 -7.37 10.19 -15.93
C LEU A 33 -6.08 10.05 -16.76
N LEU A 34 -6.17 10.22 -18.09
CA LEU A 34 -5.05 10.07 -19.02
C LEU A 34 -4.32 11.38 -19.36
N ILE A 35 -4.89 12.55 -19.14
CA ILE A 35 -4.28 13.85 -19.47
C ILE A 35 -3.74 14.52 -18.21
N ASP A 36 -4.39 14.33 -17.07
CA ASP A 36 -3.95 14.93 -15.81
C ASP A 36 -2.67 14.24 -15.30
N ALA A 37 -1.58 15.01 -15.28
CA ALA A 37 -0.27 14.55 -14.86
C ALA A 37 -0.29 14.00 -13.42
N ARG A 38 -1.11 14.60 -12.54
CA ARG A 38 -1.24 14.18 -11.15
C ARG A 38 -1.93 12.83 -11.02
N GLN A 39 -2.97 12.56 -11.82
CA GLN A 39 -3.65 11.26 -11.78
C GLN A 39 -2.74 10.14 -12.30
N ARG A 40 -1.97 10.40 -13.36
CA ARG A 40 -0.97 9.45 -13.85
C ARG A 40 0.15 9.17 -12.84
N GLU A 41 0.65 10.21 -12.19
CA GLU A 41 1.71 10.06 -11.17
C GLU A 41 1.23 9.19 -10.01
N LEU A 42 0.01 9.40 -9.53
CA LEU A 42 -0.59 8.57 -8.47
C LEU A 42 -0.77 7.11 -8.89
N LEU A 43 -1.23 6.88 -10.13
CA LEU A 43 -1.38 5.53 -10.69
C LEU A 43 -0.03 4.82 -10.82
N MET A 44 0.99 5.50 -11.33
CA MET A 44 2.34 4.94 -11.46
C MET A 44 2.98 4.69 -10.10
N THR A 45 2.86 5.62 -9.16
CA THR A 45 3.41 5.48 -7.81
C THR A 45 2.78 4.29 -7.08
N SER A 46 1.45 4.15 -7.11
CA SER A 46 0.77 3.02 -6.45
C SER A 46 1.07 1.68 -7.11
N THR A 47 1.17 1.64 -8.45
CA THR A 47 1.52 0.42 -9.19
C THR A 47 2.96 0.01 -8.93
N LEU A 48 3.90 0.96 -8.96
CA LEU A 48 5.32 0.71 -8.68
C LEU A 48 5.49 0.24 -7.24
N LEU A 49 4.89 0.95 -6.28
CA LEU A 49 4.91 0.56 -4.87
C LEU A 49 4.32 -0.84 -4.65
N GLY A 50 3.19 -1.15 -5.30
CA GLY A 50 2.57 -2.47 -5.26
C GLY A 50 3.47 -3.56 -5.86
N ALA A 51 4.12 -3.29 -6.98
CA ALA A 51 5.03 -4.22 -7.63
C ALA A 51 6.29 -4.48 -6.79
N GLU A 52 6.91 -3.42 -6.27
CA GLU A 52 8.10 -3.52 -5.41
C GLU A 52 7.79 -4.30 -4.12
N THR A 53 6.67 -3.97 -3.46
CA THR A 53 6.25 -4.67 -2.25
C THR A 53 5.93 -6.14 -2.51
N ALA A 54 5.27 -6.47 -3.63
CA ALA A 54 4.99 -7.85 -4.02
C ALA A 54 6.28 -8.63 -4.32
N LEU A 55 7.22 -8.04 -5.05
CA LEU A 55 8.52 -8.67 -5.36
C LEU A 55 9.33 -8.94 -4.08
N LEU A 56 9.43 -7.95 -3.18
CA LEU A 56 10.12 -8.12 -1.90
C LEU A 56 9.44 -9.18 -1.04
N ALA A 57 8.11 -9.13 -0.91
CA ALA A 57 7.34 -10.10 -0.14
C ALA A 57 7.50 -11.52 -0.70
N MET A 58 7.45 -11.72 -2.01
CA MET A 58 7.67 -13.03 -2.63
C MET A 58 9.11 -13.50 -2.45
N SER A 59 10.10 -12.62 -2.67
CA SER A 59 11.52 -12.98 -2.56
C SER A 59 11.90 -13.49 -1.18
N VAL A 60 11.30 -12.95 -0.10
CA VAL A 60 11.56 -13.38 1.27
C VAL A 60 10.57 -14.47 1.71
N GLY A 61 9.28 -14.30 1.40
CA GLY A 61 8.22 -15.19 1.84
C GLY A 61 8.27 -16.58 1.21
N ALA A 62 8.58 -16.68 -0.09
CA ALA A 62 8.66 -17.95 -0.80
C ALA A 62 9.75 -18.90 -0.23
N PRO A 63 11.03 -18.48 -0.07
CA PRO A 63 12.04 -19.34 0.53
C PRO A 63 11.71 -19.65 2.00
N PHE A 64 11.17 -18.69 2.75
CA PHE A 64 10.83 -18.92 4.16
C PHE A 64 9.70 -19.95 4.32
N GLY A 65 8.67 -19.86 3.47
CA GLY A 65 7.58 -20.84 3.40
C GLY A 65 8.08 -22.22 2.98
N LEU A 66 8.96 -22.29 1.97
CA LEU A 66 9.54 -23.55 1.52
C LEU A 66 10.41 -24.20 2.60
N LEU A 67 11.23 -23.40 3.30
CA LEU A 67 12.06 -23.87 4.42
C LEU A 67 11.19 -24.42 5.55
N LEU A 68 10.11 -23.71 5.88
CA LEU A 68 9.19 -24.15 6.93
C LEU A 68 8.43 -25.43 6.53
N ALA A 69 8.11 -25.60 5.24
CA ALA A 69 7.42 -26.78 4.73
C ALA A 69 8.34 -28.01 4.65
N ARG A 70 9.56 -27.85 4.11
CA ARG A 70 10.48 -28.95 3.77
C ARG A 70 11.49 -29.28 4.89
N THR A 71 11.85 -28.33 5.74
CA THR A 71 12.89 -28.55 6.77
C THR A 71 12.30 -28.85 8.15
N ARG A 72 12.88 -29.80 8.86
CA ARG A 72 12.57 -30.10 10.27
C ARG A 72 13.29 -29.09 11.18
N LEU A 73 12.74 -27.88 11.30
CA LEU A 73 13.28 -26.84 12.18
C LEU A 73 12.91 -27.11 13.65
N PRO A 74 13.85 -26.96 14.61
CA PRO A 74 13.61 -27.24 16.02
C PRO A 74 12.56 -26.32 16.68
N LEU A 75 12.20 -25.17 16.08
CA LEU A 75 11.20 -24.21 16.58
C LEU A 75 10.02 -23.96 15.62
N LYS A 76 9.69 -24.92 14.74
CA LYS A 76 8.67 -24.76 13.68
C LYS A 76 7.29 -24.30 14.18
N ARG A 77 6.90 -24.63 15.42
CA ARG A 77 5.62 -24.18 16.02
C ARG A 77 5.68 -22.71 16.43
N MET A 78 6.77 -22.26 17.06
CA MET A 78 6.95 -20.86 17.45
C MET A 78 7.04 -19.94 16.23
N LEU A 79 7.79 -20.35 15.19
CA LEU A 79 7.84 -19.60 13.93
C LEU A 79 6.45 -19.45 13.30
N ARG A 80 5.65 -20.54 13.23
CA ARG A 80 4.29 -20.46 12.71
C ARG A 80 3.42 -19.47 13.48
N ILE A 81 3.51 -19.48 14.82
CA ILE A 81 2.77 -18.53 15.65
C ILE A 81 3.24 -17.10 15.37
N ALA A 82 4.55 -16.85 15.33
CA ALA A 82 5.12 -15.54 15.04
C ALA A 82 4.66 -14.98 13.68
N LEU A 83 4.52 -15.83 12.66
CA LEU A 83 4.02 -15.43 11.34
C LEU A 83 2.51 -15.11 11.34
N VAL A 84 1.72 -15.75 12.20
CA VAL A 84 0.27 -15.53 12.29
C VAL A 84 -0.09 -14.32 13.15
N ILE A 85 0.71 -13.99 14.17
CA ILE A 85 0.50 -12.83 15.05
C ILE A 85 0.16 -11.55 14.26
N PRO A 86 1.00 -11.07 13.31
CA PRO A 86 0.72 -9.82 12.58
C PRO A 86 -0.52 -9.90 11.70
N LEU A 87 -1.00 -11.10 11.36
CA LEU A 87 -2.21 -11.32 10.56
C LEU A 87 -3.49 -11.16 11.40
N VAL A 88 -3.42 -11.47 12.69
CA VAL A 88 -4.53 -11.31 13.65
C VAL A 88 -4.61 -9.88 14.18
N VAL A 89 -3.47 -9.20 14.25
CA VAL A 89 -3.41 -7.79 14.67
C VAL A 89 -4.15 -6.93 13.63
N PRO A 90 -5.09 -6.06 14.06
CA PRO A 90 -5.79 -5.17 13.15
C PRO A 90 -4.82 -4.28 12.36
N PRO A 91 -5.05 -4.03 11.05
CA PRO A 91 -4.12 -3.28 10.20
C PRO A 91 -3.87 -1.85 10.73
N TYR A 92 -4.85 -1.27 11.42
CA TYR A 92 -4.71 0.03 12.07
C TYR A 92 -3.63 0.07 13.15
N VAL A 93 -3.57 -0.97 14.00
CA VAL A 93 -2.56 -1.06 15.07
C VAL A 93 -1.17 -1.21 14.46
N LEU A 94 -1.04 -1.99 13.38
CA LEU A 94 0.22 -2.16 12.66
C LEU A 94 0.70 -0.83 12.03
N ALA A 95 -0.22 -0.05 11.46
CA ALA A 95 0.09 1.27 10.93
C ALA A 95 0.60 2.23 12.02
N LEU A 96 -0.09 2.29 13.17
CA LEU A 96 0.35 3.11 14.31
C LEU A 96 1.69 2.67 14.87
N ALA A 97 1.95 1.37 14.95
CA ALA A 97 3.23 0.84 15.38
C ALA A 97 4.36 1.29 14.45
N TRP A 98 4.16 1.19 13.13
CA TRP A 98 5.12 1.67 12.14
C TRP A 98 5.40 3.17 12.25
N VAL A 99 4.36 3.99 12.37
CA VAL A 99 4.50 5.45 12.55
C VAL A 99 5.24 5.77 13.85
N SER A 100 4.95 5.06 14.94
CA SER A 100 5.59 5.27 16.24
C SER A 100 7.07 4.89 16.22
N ILE A 101 7.43 3.79 15.56
CA ILE A 101 8.80 3.28 15.47
C ILE A 101 9.67 4.17 14.56
N THR A 102 9.10 4.66 13.46
CA THR A 102 9.77 5.53 12.47
C THR A 102 9.69 7.02 12.79
N GLY A 103 8.97 7.38 13.85
CA GLY A 103 8.87 8.75 14.34
C GLY A 103 10.22 9.31 14.79
N SER A 104 10.32 10.64 14.83
CA SER A 104 11.53 11.38 15.21
C SER A 104 12.05 11.09 16.63
N THR A 105 11.20 10.56 17.52
CA THR A 105 11.53 10.10 18.88
C THR A 105 11.46 8.58 19.05
N GLY A 106 11.21 7.83 17.97
CA GLY A 106 11.11 6.37 17.99
C GLY A 106 12.45 5.66 18.16
N PHE A 107 12.40 4.38 18.51
CA PHE A 107 13.58 3.52 18.72
C PHE A 107 14.54 3.49 17.52
N VAL A 108 14.02 3.60 16.30
CA VAL A 108 14.85 3.56 15.09
C VAL A 108 15.57 4.89 14.88
N ALA A 109 14.97 6.02 15.25
CA ALA A 109 15.59 7.35 15.17
C ALA A 109 16.72 7.56 16.19
N SER A 110 16.63 6.93 17.37
CA SER A 110 17.72 6.96 18.36
C SER A 110 18.90 6.08 17.97
N TRP A 111 18.68 5.01 17.20
CA TRP A 111 19.72 4.05 16.83
C TRP A 111 20.39 4.35 15.47
N LEU A 112 19.63 4.77 14.45
CA LEU A 112 20.11 4.95 13.08
C LEU A 112 20.47 6.42 12.74
N GLY A 113 20.24 7.35 13.66
CA GLY A 113 20.43 8.79 13.45
C GLY A 113 19.18 9.47 12.87
N ARG A 114 18.82 10.62 13.44
CA ARG A 114 17.57 11.35 13.14
C ARG A 114 17.49 11.82 11.69
N ASP A 115 18.62 12.19 11.09
CA ASP A 115 18.67 12.86 9.79
C ASP A 115 18.40 11.93 8.59
N LEU A 116 18.89 10.68 8.66
CA LEU A 116 18.69 9.68 7.59
C LEU A 116 17.25 9.19 7.52
N LEU A 117 16.61 8.99 8.67
CA LEU A 117 15.22 8.54 8.73
C LEU A 117 14.25 9.67 8.40
N ALA A 118 14.52 10.90 8.86
CA ALA A 118 13.74 12.06 8.45
C ALA A 118 13.71 12.22 6.92
N ALA A 119 14.84 11.96 6.25
CA ALA A 119 14.95 11.97 4.79
C ALA A 119 14.26 10.77 4.10
N TRP A 120 14.08 9.62 4.76
CA TRP A 120 13.42 8.46 4.14
C TRP A 120 11.90 8.43 4.36
N THR A 121 11.43 8.66 5.59
CA THR A 121 9.99 8.57 5.90
C THR A 121 9.22 9.86 5.63
N TYR A 122 9.84 11.02 5.80
CA TYR A 122 9.16 12.31 5.63
C TYR A 122 9.48 13.02 4.31
N SER A 123 10.47 12.56 3.53
CA SER A 123 10.78 13.18 2.22
C SER A 123 9.66 13.00 1.19
N LEU A 124 9.00 11.84 1.13
CA LEU A 124 7.84 11.63 0.24
C LEU A 124 6.66 12.54 0.63
N GLY A 125 6.34 12.65 1.93
CA GLY A 125 5.28 13.54 2.42
C GLY A 125 5.63 15.03 2.37
N ALA A 126 6.92 15.40 2.47
CA ALA A 126 7.41 16.76 2.36
C ALA A 126 7.57 17.22 0.90
N ALA A 127 7.88 16.31 -0.03
CA ALA A 127 7.90 16.58 -1.47
C ALA A 127 6.48 16.86 -2.00
N VAL A 128 5.49 16.05 -1.60
CA VAL A 128 4.08 16.26 -1.96
C VAL A 128 3.53 17.56 -1.36
N ARG A 129 3.89 17.90 -0.10
CA ARG A 129 3.51 19.20 0.50
C ARG A 129 4.19 20.38 -0.18
N ARG A 130 5.46 20.25 -0.58
CA ARG A 130 6.19 21.31 -1.31
C ARG A 130 5.64 21.52 -2.73
N ALA A 131 5.13 20.48 -3.38
CA ALA A 131 4.43 20.59 -4.66
C ALA A 131 3.09 21.32 -4.52
N CYS A 132 2.35 21.08 -3.44
CA CYS A 132 1.03 21.69 -3.21
C CYS A 132 1.09 23.14 -2.68
N VAL A 133 2.21 23.59 -2.11
CA VAL A 133 2.42 24.97 -1.65
C VAL A 133 3.01 25.87 -2.76
N ARG A 134 3.44 25.29 -3.89
CA ARG A 134 3.97 26.03 -5.06
C ARG A 134 2.99 26.14 -6.24
N ALA A 135 1.79 25.55 -6.12
CA ALA A 135 0.69 25.69 -7.08
C ALA A 135 -0.37 26.64 -6.50
#